data_AF-A0A151UHC8-F1
#
_entry.id   AF-A0A151UHC8-F1
#
_cell.length_a   1.000
_cell.length_b   1.000
_cell.length_c   1.000
_cell.angle_alpha   90.00
_cell.angle_beta   90.00
_cell.angle_gamma   90.00
#
_symmetry.space_group_name_H-M   'P 1'
#
loop_
_entity.id
_entity.type
_entity.pdbx_description
1 polymer ?
#
loop_
_entity_poly.entity_id
_entity_poly.type
_entity_poly.pdbx_seq_one_letter_code
_entity_poly.pdbx_strand_id
1 'polypeptide(L)'
;LGKYFLVDCGFPNRRQFLAPLRGVIYHLQDFVGQGNDPEIEKKLFNLCHASLRNVIDRIFGIFKSRFMIFKSAHPFLFKTQVELVLVCATLHNFLRKECRSDKFSIEAVDEPSSSTIPINEDHTFEPIIQTQE
;
A
#
# COMPACT_ATOMS: atom_id res chain seq x y z
N LEU A 1 21.98 -5.44 7.63
CA LEU A 1 20.74 -5.08 6.89
C LEU A 1 19.64 -4.76 7.89
N GLY A 2 18.99 -3.60 7.75
CA GLY A 2 17.87 -3.19 8.60
C GLY A 2 16.52 -3.65 8.05
N LYS A 3 15.49 -3.74 8.91
CA LYS A 3 14.10 -4.00 8.49
C LYS A 3 13.38 -2.66 8.26
N TYR A 4 12.55 -2.60 7.22
CA TYR A 4 11.73 -1.43 6.88
C TYR A 4 10.26 -1.84 6.76
N PHE A 5 9.36 -0.94 7.14
CA PHE A 5 7.92 -1.06 7.02
C PHE A 5 7.46 -0.25 5.82
N LEU A 6 6.76 -0.91 4.88
CA LEU A 6 6.04 -0.21 3.82
C LEU A 6 4.77 0.38 4.41
N VAL A 7 4.58 1.68 4.25
CA VAL A 7 3.45 2.42 4.85
C VAL A 7 2.76 3.31 3.83
N ASP A 8 1.52 3.69 4.13
CA ASP A 8 0.72 4.56 3.29
C ASP A 8 1.15 6.03 3.37
N CYS A 9 0.64 6.87 2.45
CA CYS A 9 0.97 8.30 2.33
C CYS A 9 0.62 9.14 3.58
N GLY A 10 -0.24 8.62 4.45
CA GLY A 10 -0.58 9.23 5.74
C GLY A 10 0.56 9.19 6.77
N PHE A 11 1.58 8.35 6.55
CA PHE A 11 2.72 8.25 7.46
C PHE A 11 3.92 9.08 6.96
N PRO A 12 4.72 9.66 7.88
CA PRO A 12 5.95 10.34 7.51
C PRO A 12 7.06 9.34 7.16
N ASN A 13 7.89 9.69 6.18
CA ASN A 13 9.16 8.99 5.94
C ASN A 13 10.13 9.28 7.10
N ARG A 14 10.36 8.26 7.92
CA ARG A 14 11.28 8.27 9.06
C ARG A 14 12.11 6.99 9.06
N ARG A 15 13.09 6.87 9.96
CA ARG A 15 13.89 5.63 10.09
C ARG A 15 12.96 4.42 10.14
N GLN A 16 13.23 3.42 9.29
CA GLN A 16 12.46 2.18 9.13
C GLN A 16 11.08 2.30 8.48
N PHE A 17 10.63 3.47 8.01
CA PHE A 17 9.33 3.66 7.38
C PHE A 17 9.52 4.10 5.92
N LEU A 18 8.84 3.43 5.01
CA LEU A 18 8.84 3.71 3.57
C LEU A 18 7.44 4.11 3.14
N ALA A 19 7.16 5.41 3.20
CA ALA A 19 6.00 6.06 2.63
C ALA A 19 6.33 6.53 1.20
N PRO A 20 5.34 6.64 0.30
CA PRO A 20 5.57 7.22 -1.02
C PRO A 20 6.06 8.67 -0.88
N LEU A 21 6.96 9.10 -1.77
CA LEU A 21 7.43 10.47 -1.82
C LEU A 21 6.28 11.39 -2.24
N ARG A 22 5.96 12.36 -1.39
CA ARG A 22 4.88 13.33 -1.63
C ARG A 22 5.27 14.26 -2.77
N GLY A 23 4.30 14.63 -3.60
CA GLY A 23 4.50 15.52 -4.75
C GLY A 23 5.19 14.87 -5.94
N VAL A 24 5.50 13.57 -5.89
CA VAL A 24 6.12 12.83 -6.99
C VAL A 24 5.10 11.90 -7.61
N ILE A 25 4.68 12.20 -8.83
CA ILE A 25 3.79 11.36 -9.63
C ILE A 25 4.65 10.54 -10.58
N TYR A 26 4.37 9.23 -10.66
CA TYR A 26 5.01 8.35 -11.64
C TYR A 26 4.04 8.04 -12.77
N HIS A 27 4.54 8.04 -14.01
CA HIS A 27 3.84 7.48 -15.16
C HIS A 27 4.66 6.33 -15.74
N LEU A 28 4.00 5.25 -16.18
CA LEU A 28 4.70 4.11 -16.80
C LEU A 28 5.53 4.52 -18.03
N GLN A 29 5.10 5.58 -18.73
CA GLN A 29 5.80 6.15 -19.88
C GLN A 29 7.11 6.86 -19.50
N ASP A 30 7.25 7.32 -18.25
CA ASP A 30 8.45 8.01 -17.77
C ASP A 30 9.71 7.13 -17.79
N PHE A 31 9.53 5.81 -17.94
CA PHE A 31 10.62 4.82 -17.89
C PHE A 31 11.00 4.26 -19.28
N VAL A 32 10.44 4.82 -20.36
CA VAL A 32 10.74 4.41 -21.75
C VAL A 32 11.79 5.38 -22.33
N GLY A 33 13.07 5.25 -21.91
CA GLY A 33 14.17 6.12 -22.39
C GLY A 33 15.42 6.16 -21.48
N GLN A 34 16.56 6.66 -21.99
CA GLN A 34 17.88 6.65 -21.33
C GLN A 34 17.92 7.60 -20.11
N GLY A 35 18.42 7.10 -18.97
CA GLY A 35 18.26 7.74 -17.65
C GLY A 35 19.56 8.11 -16.93
N ASN A 36 19.41 9.06 -15.98
CA ASN A 36 20.12 9.25 -14.70
C ASN A 36 19.74 10.61 -14.05
N ASP A 37 18.50 11.07 -14.19
CA ASP A 37 18.02 12.29 -13.53
C ASP A 37 17.49 11.94 -12.13
N PRO A 38 17.86 12.68 -11.06
CA PRO A 38 17.25 12.55 -9.74
C PRO A 38 15.71 12.55 -9.72
N GLU A 39 15.06 13.22 -10.68
CA GLU A 39 13.61 13.16 -10.89
C GLU A 39 13.14 11.73 -11.23
N ILE A 40 13.88 11.00 -12.05
CA ILE A 40 13.58 9.62 -12.46
C ILE A 40 13.73 8.67 -11.28
N GLU A 41 14.75 8.85 -10.43
CA GLU A 41 14.96 8.00 -9.25
C GLU A 41 13.79 8.09 -8.26
N LYS A 42 13.28 9.31 -8.01
CA LYS A 42 12.12 9.52 -7.14
C LYS A 42 10.85 8.88 -7.71
N LYS A 43 10.63 9.03 -9.02
CA LYS A 43 9.50 8.38 -9.72
C LYS A 43 9.60 6.85 -9.65
N LEU A 44 10.80 6.31 -9.84
CA LEU A 44 11.07 4.88 -9.73
C LEU A 44 10.78 4.36 -8.32
N PHE A 45 11.19 5.09 -7.29
CA PHE A 45 10.87 4.75 -5.91
C PHE A 45 9.36 4.66 -5.68
N ASN A 46 8.58 5.64 -6.15
CA ASN A 46 7.12 5.62 -6.01
C ASN A 46 6.46 4.49 -6.82
N LEU A 47 6.97 4.19 -8.03
CA LEU A 47 6.51 3.05 -8.81
C LEU A 47 6.74 1.72 -8.07
N CYS A 48 7.95 1.53 -7.51
CA CYS A 48 8.28 0.34 -6.73
C CYS A 48 7.43 0.24 -5.46
N HIS A 49 7.22 1.36 -4.77
CA HIS A 49 6.37 1.44 -3.58
C HIS A 49 4.93 0.99 -3.91
N ALA A 50 4.34 1.57 -4.95
CA ALA A 50 2.99 1.24 -5.41
C ALA A 50 2.87 -0.22 -5.87
N SER A 51 3.87 -0.74 -6.59
CA SER A 51 3.91 -2.15 -7.00
C SER A 51 3.91 -3.10 -5.79
N LEU A 52 4.73 -2.81 -4.77
CA LEU A 52 4.77 -3.62 -3.56
C LEU A 52 3.47 -3.52 -2.76
N ARG A 53 2.89 -2.32 -2.68
CA ARG A 53 1.60 -2.08 -2.01
C ARG A 53 0.48 -2.86 -2.70
N ASN A 54 0.44 -2.85 -4.04
CA ASN A 54 -0.52 -3.62 -4.82
C ASN A 54 -0.45 -5.13 -4.53
N VAL A 55 0.75 -5.70 -4.38
CA VAL A 55 0.91 -7.12 -3.99
C VAL A 55 0.33 -7.37 -2.60
N ILE A 56 0.61 -6.50 -1.63
CA ILE A 56 0.08 -6.62 -0.26
C ILE A 56 -1.45 -6.52 -0.26
N ASP A 57 -2.01 -5.54 -0.97
CA ASP A 57 -3.45 -5.32 -1.05
C ASP A 57 -4.16 -6.49 -1.70
N ARG A 58 -3.57 -7.08 -2.75
CA ARG A 58 -4.11 -8.28 -3.39
C ARG A 58 -4.12 -9.49 -2.45
N ILE A 59 -3.10 -9.66 -1.61
CA ILE A 59 -3.08 -10.70 -0.57
C ILE A 59 -4.23 -10.50 0.43
N PHE A 60 -4.42 -9.26 0.91
CA PHE A 60 -5.53 -8.95 1.81
C PHE A 60 -6.89 -9.11 1.13
N GLY A 61 -7.01 -8.78 -0.16
CA GLY A 61 -8.20 -9.03 -0.97
C GLY A 61 -8.56 -10.51 -1.02
N ILE A 62 -7.57 -11.38 -1.26
CA ILE A 62 -7.75 -12.84 -1.21
C ILE A 62 -8.22 -13.28 0.18
N PHE A 63 -7.62 -12.77 1.25
CA PHE A 63 -8.01 -13.13 2.62
C PHE A 63 -9.43 -12.67 2.97
N LYS A 64 -9.84 -11.46 2.54
CA LYS A 64 -11.21 -10.95 2.72
C LYS A 64 -12.25 -11.74 1.94
N SER A 65 -11.91 -12.15 0.72
CA SER A 65 -12.78 -13.00 -0.11
C SER A 65 -12.96 -14.39 0.50
N ARG A 66 -11.86 -15.00 0.96
CA ARG A 66 -11.84 -16.39 1.44
C ARG A 66 -12.28 -16.58 2.90
N PHE A 67 -11.91 -15.66 3.79
CA PHE A 67 -12.14 -15.81 5.22
C PHE A 67 -13.00 -14.67 5.75
N MET A 68 -14.21 -15.02 6.22
CA MET A 68 -15.19 -14.05 6.75
C MET A 68 -14.65 -13.19 7.90
N ILE A 69 -13.67 -13.70 8.64
CA ILE A 69 -13.05 -12.97 9.77
C ILE A 69 -12.37 -11.66 9.35
N PHE A 70 -12.00 -11.48 8.08
CA PHE A 70 -11.43 -10.22 7.57
C PHE A 70 -12.48 -9.26 7.01
N LYS A 71 -13.76 -9.64 6.94
CA LYS A 71 -14.83 -8.77 6.40
C LYS A 71 -15.30 -7.69 7.37
N SER A 72 -15.02 -7.83 8.66
CA SER A 72 -15.38 -6.86 9.70
C SER A 72 -14.24 -6.63 10.67
N ALA A 73 -14.24 -5.46 11.30
CA ALA A 73 -13.33 -5.16 12.39
C ALA A 73 -13.74 -6.00 13.62
N HIS A 74 -12.82 -6.83 14.11
CA HIS A 74 -13.05 -7.65 15.29
C HIS A 74 -12.36 -7.03 16.52
N PRO A 75 -12.95 -7.15 17.73
CA PRO A 75 -12.40 -6.57 18.96
C PRO A 75 -11.22 -7.36 19.53
N PHE A 76 -10.42 -7.99 18.67
CA PHE A 76 -9.25 -8.77 19.09
C PHE A 76 -8.06 -7.87 19.40
N LEU A 77 -7.27 -8.26 20.40
CA LEU A 77 -5.99 -7.63 20.68
C LEU A 77 -5.07 -7.73 19.46
N PHE A 78 -4.16 -6.76 19.29
CA PHE A 78 -3.24 -6.73 18.15
C PHE A 78 -2.46 -8.03 17.96
N LYS A 79 -1.98 -8.64 19.07
CA LYS A 79 -1.28 -9.93 19.03
C LYS A 79 -2.14 -11.02 18.36
N THR A 80 -3.41 -11.12 18.74
CA THR A 80 -4.37 -12.07 18.18
C THR A 80 -4.65 -11.76 16.70
N GLN A 81 -4.73 -10.49 16.30
CA GLN A 81 -4.89 -10.12 14.89
C GLN A 81 -3.71 -10.60 14.03
N VAL A 82 -2.48 -10.48 14.54
CA VAL A 82 -1.27 -10.99 13.86
C VAL A 82 -1.30 -12.53 13.74
N GLU A 83 -1.68 -13.23 14.81
CA GLU A 83 -1.82 -14.69 14.80
C GLU A 83 -2.89 -15.15 13.79
N LEU A 84 -4.02 -14.45 13.69
CA LEU A 84 -5.07 -14.74 12.71
C LEU A 84 -4.56 -14.65 11.27
N VAL A 85 -3.77 -13.62 10.94
CA VAL A 85 -3.14 -13.49 9.62
C VAL A 85 -2.26 -14.70 9.31
N LEU A 86 -1.46 -15.16 10.29
CA LEU A 86 -0.57 -16.31 10.11
C LEU A 86 -1.35 -17.64 9.96
N VAL A 87 -2.39 -17.85 10.75
CA VAL A 87 -3.26 -19.03 10.67
C VAL A 87 -3.97 -19.07 9.32
N CYS A 88 -4.56 -17.96 8.87
CA CYS A 88 -5.23 -17.88 7.57
C CYS A 88 -4.25 -18.09 6.40
N ALA A 89 -3.02 -17.57 6.48
CA ALA A 89 -1.99 -17.82 5.48
C ALA A 89 -1.62 -19.31 5.41
N THR A 90 -1.41 -19.94 6.58
CA THR A 90 -1.09 -21.37 6.69
C THR A 90 -2.20 -22.22 6.09
N LEU A 91 -3.46 -21.95 6.47
CA LEU A 91 -4.62 -22.66 5.99
C LEU A 91 -4.83 -22.45 4.48
N HIS A 92 -4.63 -21.23 3.99
CA HIS A 92 -4.71 -20.93 2.56
C HIS A 92 -3.70 -21.76 1.76
N ASN A 93 -2.44 -21.80 2.23
CA ASN A 93 -1.37 -22.55 1.57
C ASN A 93 -1.61 -24.06 1.62
N PHE A 94 -2.08 -24.58 2.75
CA PHE A 94 -2.43 -25.99 2.89
C PHE A 94 -3.52 -26.40 1.90
N LEU A 95 -4.63 -25.65 1.87
CA LEU A 95 -5.75 -25.96 0.98
C LEU A 95 -5.37 -25.80 -0.49
N ARG A 96 -4.55 -24.81 -0.85
CA ARG A 96 -4.01 -24.66 -2.21
C ARG A 96 -3.15 -25.85 -2.65
N LYS A 97 -2.45 -26.50 -1.71
CA LYS A 97 -1.61 -27.67 -1.99
C LYS A 97 -2.44 -28.95 -2.12
N GLU A 98 -3.38 -29.17 -1.21
CA GLU A 98 -4.07 -30.46 -1.08
C GLU A 98 -5.41 -30.51 -1.84
N CYS A 99 -6.06 -29.36 -2.08
CA CYS A 99 -7.40 -29.31 -2.66
C CYS A 99 -7.36 -28.75 -4.10
N ARG A 100 -7.29 -29.64 -5.11
CA ARG A 100 -7.17 -29.23 -6.53
C ARG A 100 -8.38 -28.49 -7.10
N SER A 101 -9.54 -28.61 -6.46
CA SER A 101 -10.79 -27.93 -6.85
C SER A 101 -10.94 -26.55 -6.19
N ASP A 102 -9.99 -26.13 -5.37
CA ASP A 102 -10.04 -24.89 -4.59
C ASP A 102 -9.79 -23.66 -5.48
N LYS A 103 -10.79 -23.34 -6.30
CA LYS A 103 -10.76 -22.22 -7.25
C LYS A 103 -11.21 -20.94 -6.55
N PHE A 104 -10.26 -20.07 -6.20
CA PHE A 104 -10.57 -18.74 -5.68
C PHE A 104 -10.87 -17.77 -6.80
N SER A 105 -12.05 -17.17 -6.76
CA SER A 105 -12.28 -15.92 -7.47
C SER A 105 -11.56 -14.80 -6.74
N ILE A 106 -10.57 -14.23 -7.40
CA ILE A 106 -10.11 -12.88 -7.09
C ILE A 106 -11.23 -11.99 -7.61
N GLU A 107 -12.05 -11.43 -6.72
CA GLU A 107 -12.89 -10.29 -7.12
C GLU A 107 -11.94 -9.24 -7.68
N ALA A 108 -12.18 -8.81 -8.92
CA ALA A 108 -11.44 -7.71 -9.51
C ALA A 108 -11.74 -6.48 -8.64
N VAL A 109 -10.81 -6.15 -7.75
CA VAL A 109 -10.78 -4.82 -7.16
C VAL A 109 -10.44 -3.94 -8.33
N ASP A 110 -11.41 -3.11 -8.74
CA ASP A 110 -11.22 -2.14 -9.81
C ASP A 110 -9.84 -1.49 -9.67
N GLU A 111 -9.07 -1.54 -10.76
CA GLU A 111 -7.87 -0.71 -10.94
C GLU A 111 -8.16 0.67 -10.38
N PRO A 112 -7.29 1.28 -9.55
CA PRO A 112 -7.45 2.68 -9.24
C PRO A 112 -7.35 3.42 -10.57
N SER A 113 -8.52 3.79 -11.08
CA SER A 113 -8.70 4.88 -12.02
C SER A 113 -7.75 5.99 -11.58
N SER A 114 -6.87 6.36 -12.50
CA SER A 114 -6.03 7.56 -12.42
C SER A 114 -6.76 8.61 -11.61
N SER A 115 -6.36 8.81 -10.36
CA SER A 115 -6.91 9.86 -9.52
C SER A 115 -6.30 11.17 -10.02
N THR A 116 -6.83 11.65 -11.15
CA THR A 116 -6.71 13.04 -11.54
C THR A 116 -7.58 13.80 -10.54
N ILE A 117 -7.01 14.17 -9.40
CA ILE A 117 -7.62 15.22 -8.58
C ILE A 117 -7.46 16.49 -9.42
N PRO A 118 -8.55 17.15 -9.85
CA PRO A 118 -8.43 18.43 -10.52
C PRO A 118 -7.87 19.42 -9.51
N ILE A 119 -6.80 20.08 -9.92
CA ILE A 119 -6.22 21.24 -9.25
C ILE A 119 -7.34 22.28 -9.18
N ASN A 120 -7.88 22.52 -7.98
CA ASN A 120 -8.46 23.82 -7.67
C ASN A 120 -7.39 24.60 -6.93
N GLU A 121 -6.85 25.58 -7.65
CA GLU A 121 -6.04 26.64 -7.10
C GLU A 121 -6.86 27.48 -6.10
N ASP A 122 -6.11 28.10 -5.20
CA ASP A 122 -6.50 29.13 -4.25
C ASP A 122 -7.11 28.62 -2.94
N HIS A 123 -6.25 28.45 -1.94
CA HIS A 123 -6.42 29.14 -0.66
C HIS A 123 -5.05 29.42 -0.06
N THR A 124 -4.65 30.68 -0.18
CA THR A 124 -3.63 31.34 0.64
C THR A 124 -3.89 31.05 2.12
N PHE A 125 -2.95 30.40 2.80
CA PHE A 125 -2.93 30.37 4.27
C PHE A 125 -1.66 31.08 4.76
N GLU A 126 -1.92 32.27 5.31
CA GLU A 126 -1.02 33.13 6.10
C GLU A 126 -0.28 32.36 7.22
N PRO A 127 0.95 32.77 7.58
CA PRO A 127 1.70 32.14 8.65
C PRO A 127 1.18 32.56 10.04
N ILE A 128 0.76 31.57 10.84
CA ILE A 128 0.41 31.79 12.26
C ILE A 128 1.70 32.08 13.05
N ILE A 129 1.75 33.28 13.63
CA ILE A 129 2.78 33.79 14.52
C ILE A 129 2.94 32.87 15.74
N GLN A 130 4.17 32.43 15.98
CA GLN A 130 4.60 31.79 17.22
C GLN A 130 4.88 32.90 18.25
N THR A 131 4.12 32.96 19.35
CA THR A 131 4.42 33.87 20.47
C THR A 131 4.97 33.05 21.63
N GLN A 132 6.13 33.49 22.14
CA GLN A 132 6.73 33.09 23.40
C GLN A 132 5.90 33.60 24.58
N GLU A 133 5.64 32.74 25.57
CA GLU A 133 6.08 32.86 26.97
C GLU A 133 5.92 31.51 27.69
#